data_AF-A0A7C5HDY6-F1
#
_entry.id   AF-A0A7C5HDY6-F1
#
_cell.length_a   1.000
_cell.length_b   1.000
_cell.length_c   1.000
_cell.angle_alpha   90.00
_cell.angle_beta   90.00
_cell.angle_gamma   90.00
#
_symmetry.space_group_name_H-M   'P 1'
#
loop_
_entity.id
_entity.type
_entity.pdbx_description
1 polymer ?
#
loop_
_entity_poly.entity_id
_entity_poly.type
_entity_poly.pdbx_seq_one_letter_code
_entity_poly.pdbx_strand_id
1 'polypeptide(L)'
;MATVKLKGNDVKIGGNAEVNVGDKAPEVTVTNSEGLADKTVGGAQDKVQLLVVVPSLDTPVCAAETRKFNEEAAKIEGVDTTV
;
A
#
# COMPACT_ATOMS: atom_id res chain seq x y z
N MET A 1 15.49 6.91 7.07
CA MET A 1 14.28 7.48 7.70
C MET A 1 13.70 8.47 6.71
N ALA A 2 12.52 8.17 6.17
CA ALA A 2 11.89 9.01 5.16
C ALA A 2 11.34 10.30 5.80
N THR A 3 11.52 11.43 5.12
CA THR A 3 10.85 12.69 5.46
C THR A 3 9.97 13.10 4.30
N VAL A 4 8.68 13.33 4.57
CA VAL A 4 7.68 13.75 3.59
C VAL A 4 7.11 15.11 3.98
N LYS A 5 6.39 15.76 3.06
CA LYS A 5 5.72 17.03 3.32
C LYS A 5 4.22 16.84 3.44
N LEU A 6 3.63 17.34 4.53
CA LEU A 6 2.18 17.44 4.73
C LEU A 6 1.79 18.93 4.77
N LYS A 7 1.10 19.40 3.72
CA LYS A 7 0.71 20.81 3.56
C LYS A 7 1.89 21.78 3.74
N GLY A 8 3.06 21.40 3.21
CA GLY A 8 4.30 22.17 3.30
C GLY A 8 5.15 21.92 4.54
N ASN A 9 4.60 21.32 5.59
CA ASN A 9 5.33 21.00 6.81
C ASN A 9 6.05 19.66 6.69
N ASP A 10 7.27 19.58 7.21
CA ASP A 10 8.02 18.32 7.22
C ASP A 10 7.44 17.36 8.27
N VAL A 11 7.22 16.12 7.83
CA VAL A 11 6.72 15.02 8.66
C VAL A 11 7.70 13.86 8.54
N LYS A 12 8.16 13.36 9.69
CA LYS A 12 9.03 12.19 9.75
C LYS A 12 8.18 10.93 9.73
N ILE A 13 8.54 10.00 8.85
CA ILE A 13 7.95 8.66 8.83
C ILE A 13 8.76 7.78 9.77
N GLY A 14 8.06 7.14 10.73
CA GLY A 14 8.66 6.14 11.61
C GLY A 14 8.99 4.86 10.88
N GLY A 15 9.92 4.07 11.43
CA GLY A 15 10.35 2.80 10.85
C GLY A 15 11.86 2.75 10.62
N ASN A 16 12.34 1.54 10.34
CA ASN A 16 13.76 1.22 10.42
C ASN A 16 14.50 1.43 9.10
N ALA A 17 13.79 1.36 7.96
CA ALA A 17 14.37 1.54 6.62
C ALA A 17 13.31 1.96 5.60
N GLU A 18 13.74 2.70 4.57
CA GLU A 18 12.98 2.84 3.32
C GLU A 18 13.18 1.57 2.49
N VAL A 19 12.12 1.14 1.78
CA VAL A 19 12.18 -0.03 0.90
C VAL A 19 12.65 0.42 -0.48
N ASN A 20 13.73 -0.18 -0.99
CA ASN A 20 14.31 0.14 -2.29
C ASN A 20 14.11 -1.01 -3.30
N VAL A 21 14.31 -0.71 -4.57
CA VAL A 21 14.29 -1.72 -5.63
C VAL A 21 15.38 -2.76 -5.39
N GLY A 22 14.99 -4.04 -5.35
CA GLY A 22 15.88 -5.17 -5.08
C GLY A 22 15.93 -5.59 -3.61
N ASP A 23 15.37 -4.80 -2.70
CA ASP A 23 15.22 -5.20 -1.30
C ASP A 23 14.15 -6.31 -1.18
N LYS A 24 14.34 -7.20 -0.20
CA LYS A 24 13.27 -8.12 0.19
C LYS A 24 12.16 -7.34 0.87
N ALA A 25 10.96 -7.39 0.31
CA ALA A 25 9.78 -6.76 0.89
C ALA A 25 9.51 -7.32 2.29
N PRO A 26 9.34 -6.47 3.32
CA PRO A 26 8.89 -6.90 4.64
C PRO A 26 7.53 -7.59 4.57
N GLU A 27 7.33 -8.61 5.39
CA GLU A 27 6.04 -9.27 5.55
C GLU A 27 5.22 -8.55 6.63
N VAL A 28 3.96 -8.26 6.33
CA VAL A 28 3.03 -7.59 7.24
C VAL A 28 1.66 -8.26 7.15
N THR A 29 1.01 -8.48 8.30
CA THR A 29 -0.38 -8.92 8.37
C THR A 29 -1.29 -7.71 8.56
N VAL A 30 -2.26 -7.55 7.68
CA VAL A 30 -3.29 -6.50 7.71
C VAL A 30 -4.67 -7.12 7.79
N THR A 31 -5.67 -6.35 8.22
CA THR A 31 -7.06 -6.80 8.30
C THR A 31 -7.78 -6.54 6.98
N ASN A 32 -8.44 -7.55 6.43
CA ASN A 32 -9.19 -7.41 5.18
C ASN A 32 -10.55 -6.71 5.38
N SER A 33 -11.08 -6.14 4.29
CA SER A 33 -12.36 -5.43 4.31
C SER A 33 -13.59 -6.33 4.11
N GLU A 34 -13.41 -7.55 3.61
CA GLU A 34 -14.52 -8.45 3.25
C GLU A 34 -15.07 -9.24 4.46
N GLY A 35 -14.29 -9.37 5.53
CA GLY A 35 -14.70 -10.14 6.70
C GLY A 35 -13.82 -9.97 7.94
N LEU A 36 -12.95 -8.95 7.96
CA LEU A 36 -11.98 -8.69 9.03
C LEU A 36 -10.98 -9.84 9.26
N ALA A 37 -10.79 -10.70 8.26
CA ALA A 37 -9.81 -11.77 8.36
C ALA A 37 -8.40 -11.23 8.08
N ASP A 38 -7.40 -11.93 8.61
CA ASP A 38 -6.00 -11.61 8.39
C ASP A 38 -5.61 -11.82 6.92
N LYS A 39 -4.94 -10.82 6.33
CA LYS A 39 -4.31 -10.87 5.01
C LYS A 39 -2.83 -10.54 5.16
N THR A 40 -1.97 -11.48 4.79
CA THR A 40 -0.52 -11.25 4.71
C THR A 40 -0.16 -10.58 3.39
N VAL A 41 0.64 -9.53 3.47
CA VAL A 41 1.18 -8.79 2.32
C VAL A 41 2.69 -8.62 2.43
N GLY A 42 3.36 -8.48 1.28
CA GLY A 42 4.81 -8.46 1.21
C GLY A 42 5.41 -9.85 1.39
N GLY A 43 6.70 -9.90 1.73
CA GLY A 43 7.45 -11.15 1.75
C GLY A 43 7.60 -11.77 0.34
N ALA A 44 7.99 -13.04 0.30
CA ALA A 44 8.04 -13.81 -0.95
C ALA A 44 6.71 -14.51 -1.16
N GLN A 45 6.04 -14.23 -2.28
CA GLN A 45 4.73 -14.79 -2.65
C GLN A 45 4.77 -15.23 -4.12
N ASP A 46 3.91 -16.17 -4.49
CA ASP A 46 3.87 -16.76 -5.85
C ASP A 46 3.26 -15.83 -6.92
N LYS A 47 2.92 -14.59 -6.54
CA LYS A 47 2.25 -13.60 -7.39
C LYS A 47 2.87 -12.22 -7.20
N VAL A 48 2.83 -11.41 -8.25
CA VAL A 48 3.25 -10.01 -8.17
C VAL A 48 2.25 -9.29 -7.26
N GLN A 49 2.75 -8.54 -6.28
CA GLN A 49 1.91 -7.77 -5.36
C GLN A 49 2.04 -6.27 -5.64
N LEU A 50 0.92 -5.56 -5.66
CA LEU A 50 0.87 -4.11 -5.72
C LEU A 50 0.22 -3.56 -4.44
N LEU A 51 0.98 -2.77 -3.68
CA LEU A 51 0.53 -2.16 -2.43
C LEU A 51 0.31 -0.65 -2.63
N VAL A 52 -0.94 -0.21 -2.47
CA VAL A 52 -1.34 1.19 -2.64
C VAL A 52 -1.64 1.80 -1.29
N VAL A 53 -0.67 2.46 -0.68
CA VAL A 53 -0.81 3.00 0.68
C VAL A 53 -1.34 4.43 0.65
N VAL A 54 -2.47 4.67 1.32
CA VAL A 54 -3.05 6.01 1.48
C VAL A 54 -3.31 6.37 2.95
N PRO A 55 -3.23 7.65 3.35
CA PRO A 55 -3.47 8.05 4.74
C PRO A 55 -4.89 7.75 5.24
N SER A 56 -5.88 7.83 4.35
CA SER A 56 -7.27 7.47 4.64
C SER A 56 -8.06 7.27 3.36
N LEU A 57 -8.74 6.13 3.26
CA LEU A 57 -9.74 5.85 2.23
C LEU A 57 -11.10 6.52 2.51
N ASP A 58 -11.31 7.04 3.73
CA ASP A 58 -12.53 7.73 4.15
C ASP A 58 -12.39 9.25 3.95
N THR A 59 -12.09 9.64 2.71
CA THR A 59 -12.03 11.05 2.29
C THR A 59 -12.60 11.21 0.88
N PRO A 60 -13.39 12.27 0.60
CA PRO A 60 -14.18 12.35 -0.63
C PRO A 60 -13.35 12.52 -1.92
N VAL A 61 -12.12 13.03 -1.83
CA VAL A 61 -11.30 13.37 -3.01
C VAL A 61 -10.16 12.37 -3.24
N CYS A 62 -9.38 12.06 -2.20
CA CYS A 62 -8.24 11.14 -2.27
C CYS A 62 -8.70 9.71 -2.60
N ALA A 63 -9.89 9.32 -2.12
CA ALA A 63 -10.46 8.00 -2.39
C ALA A 63 -10.81 7.80 -3.87
N ALA A 64 -11.21 8.84 -4.60
CA ALA A 64 -11.60 8.71 -6.00
C ALA A 64 -10.40 8.36 -6.90
N GLU A 65 -9.27 9.03 -6.72
CA GLU A 65 -8.03 8.75 -7.48
C GLU A 65 -7.47 7.37 -7.13
N THR A 66 -7.42 7.05 -5.85
CA THR A 66 -6.89 5.77 -5.36
C THR A 66 -7.75 4.60 -5.81
N ARG A 67 -9.08 4.74 -5.74
CA ARG A 67 -10.01 3.73 -6.26
C ARG A 67 -9.85 3.53 -7.75
N LYS A 68 -9.76 4.62 -8.53
CA LYS A 68 -9.57 4.51 -9.98
C LYS A 68 -8.25 3.85 -10.35
N PHE A 69 -7.16 4.20 -9.66
CA PHE A 69 -5.87 3.53 -9.86
C PHE A 69 -5.96 2.04 -9.53
N ASN A 70 -6.58 1.69 -8.40
CA ASN A 70 -6.78 0.31 -7.99
C ASN A 70 -7.64 -0.48 -8.99
N GLU A 71 -8.72 0.11 -9.50
CA GLU A 71 -9.58 -0.50 -10.52
C GLU A 71 -8.83 -0.78 -11.82
N GLU A 72 -7.95 0.12 -12.26
CA GLU A 72 -7.11 -0.11 -13.45
C GLU A 72 -6.01 -1.15 -13.17
N ALA A 73 -5.37 -1.10 -12.01
CA ALA A 73 -4.33 -2.05 -11.63
C ALA A 73 -4.86 -3.48 -11.45
N ALA A 74 -6.08 -3.63 -10.94
CA ALA A 74 -6.75 -4.92 -10.78
C ALA A 74 -7.06 -5.62 -12.12
N LYS A 75 -7.00 -4.91 -13.25
CA LYS A 75 -7.16 -5.50 -14.60
C LYS A 75 -5.87 -6.15 -15.11
N ILE A 76 -4.74 -5.94 -14.45
CA ILE A 76 -3.46 -6.53 -14.86
C ILE A 76 -3.41 -7.98 -14.40
N GLU A 77 -3.38 -8.92 -15.36
CA GLU A 77 -3.30 -10.34 -15.06
C GLU A 77 -2.02 -10.70 -14.28
N GLY A 78 -2.16 -11.55 -13.26
CA GLY A 78 -1.04 -12.01 -12.44
C GLY A 78 -0.61 -11.05 -11.31
N VAL A 79 -1.34 -9.95 -11.10
CA VAL A 79 -1.08 -8.98 -10.01
C VAL A 79 -2.16 -9.07 -8.93
N ASP A 80 -1.75 -9.27 -7.68
CA ASP A 80 -2.61 -9.12 -6.50
C ASP A 80 -2.48 -7.70 -5.94
N THR A 81 -3.56 -6.93 -6.05
CA THR A 81 -3.60 -5.54 -5.60
C THR A 81 -4.21 -5.45 -4.21
N THR A 82 -3.58 -4.69 -3.31
CA THR A 82 -4.09 -4.36 -1.99
C THR A 82 -3.96 -2.85 -1.75
N VAL A 83 -5.05 -2.24 -1.31
CA VAL A 83 -5.16 -0.80 -1.00
C VAL A 83 -5.43 -0.63 0.49
#